data_AF-A0A1Q4BUU0-F1
#
_entry.id   AF-A0A1Q4BUU0-F1
#
_cell.length_a   1.000
_cell.length_b   1.000
_cell.length_c   1.000
_cell.angle_alpha   90.00
_cell.angle_beta   90.00
_cell.angle_gamma   90.00
#
_symmetry.space_group_name_H-M   'P 1'
#
loop_
_entity.id
_entity.type
_entity.pdbx_description
1 polymer ?
#
loop_
_entity_poly.entity_id
_entity_poly.type
_entity_poly.pdbx_seq_one_letter_code
_entity_poly.pdbx_strand_id
1 'polypeptide(L)'
;MHLSRLCSQAGEDKFVDDYVVPQDALPHRMSMPVLRNSIVTFECKATEVRPVGSHLVVMATVDGILAPSSLPPLLYGEGRYMCGVAVDEIAAVSGAQ
;
A
#
# COMPACT_ATOMS: atom_id res chain seq x y z
N MET A 1 -9.64 6.13 4.82
CA MET A 1 -9.21 7.52 4.51
C MET A 1 -8.43 8.17 5.67
N HIS A 2 -8.89 8.07 6.93
CA HIS A 2 -8.22 8.69 8.08
C HIS A 2 -6.73 8.31 8.21
N LEU A 3 -6.40 7.02 8.22
CA LEU A 3 -5.01 6.53 8.34
C LEU A 3 -4.06 7.09 7.27
N SER A 4 -4.50 7.16 6.01
CA SER A 4 -3.70 7.75 4.92
C SER A 4 -3.39 9.23 5.17
N ARG A 5 -4.34 9.99 5.75
CA ARG A 5 -4.11 11.40 6.11
C ARG A 5 -3.14 11.53 7.28
N LEU A 6 -3.30 10.71 8.32
CA LEU A 6 -2.41 10.68 9.48
C LEU A 6 -0.96 10.42 9.05
N CYS A 7 -0.72 9.37 8.26
CA CYS A 7 0.62 9.02 7.78
C CYS A 7 1.26 10.09 6.88
N SER A 8 0.47 11.00 6.29
CA SER A 8 0.95 12.08 5.42
C SER A 8 1.41 13.33 6.17
N GLN A 9 1.07 13.45 7.47
CA GLN A 9 1.47 14.59 8.29
C GLN A 9 2.92 14.43 8.73
N ALA A 10 3.71 15.50 8.57
CA ALA A 10 5.11 15.54 8.98
C ALA A 10 5.22 15.84 10.48
N GLY A 11 6.11 15.13 11.18
CA GLY A 11 6.37 15.34 12.61
C GLY A 11 5.38 14.67 13.57
N GLU A 12 4.26 14.15 13.07
CA GLU A 12 3.33 13.33 13.85
C GLU A 12 3.90 11.94 14.10
N ASP A 13 3.62 11.38 15.29
CA ASP A 13 3.90 9.98 15.56
C ASP A 13 2.90 9.11 14.78
N LYS A 14 3.44 8.31 13.87
CA LYS A 14 2.67 7.51 12.90
C LYS A 14 2.33 6.11 13.40
N PHE A 15 2.87 5.76 14.57
CA PHE A 15 2.69 4.45 15.20
C PHE A 15 1.87 4.54 16.49
N VAL A 16 1.33 5.73 16.79
CA VAL A 16 0.27 5.90 17.78
C VAL A 16 -1.05 5.46 17.16
N ASP A 17 -1.92 4.89 17.99
CA ASP A 17 -3.22 4.29 17.67
C ASP A 17 -3.18 2.81 17.24
N ASP A 18 -4.32 2.14 17.44
CA ASP A 18 -4.57 0.71 17.15
C ASP A 18 -4.47 0.34 15.65
N TYR A 19 -3.82 1.16 14.81
CA TYR A 19 -3.66 0.92 13.38
C TYR A 19 -2.52 -0.04 13.04
N VAL A 20 -1.64 -0.37 13.98
CA VAL A 20 -0.57 -1.35 13.77
C VAL A 20 -1.02 -2.73 14.25
N VAL A 21 -0.72 -3.78 13.48
CA VAL A 21 -0.92 -5.17 13.89
C VAL A 21 0.12 -5.52 14.96
N PRO A 22 -0.29 -6.07 16.12
CA PRO A 22 0.62 -6.55 17.16
C PRO A 22 1.62 -7.55 16.59
N GLN A 23 2.89 -7.42 16.97
CA GLN A 23 4.00 -8.21 16.41
C GLN A 23 3.82 -9.72 16.63
N ASP A 24 3.21 -10.11 17.75
CA ASP A 24 2.88 -11.50 18.10
C ASP A 24 1.75 -12.09 17.24
N ALA A 25 0.93 -11.23 16.62
CA ALA A 25 -0.11 -11.64 15.68
C ALA A 25 0.40 -11.71 14.22
N LEU A 26 1.64 -11.31 13.95
CA LEU A 26 2.23 -11.34 12.62
C LEU A 26 2.95 -12.67 12.33
N PRO A 27 2.95 -13.13 11.05
CA PRO A 27 3.80 -14.24 10.64
C PRO A 27 5.26 -13.92 10.94
N HIS A 28 6.05 -14.92 11.37
CA HIS A 28 7.45 -14.75 11.81
C HIS A 28 8.42 -14.09 10.81
N ARG A 29 7.99 -13.88 9.57
CA ARG A 29 8.79 -13.21 8.55
C ARG A 29 8.74 -11.69 8.67
N MET A 30 7.61 -11.13 9.10
CA MET A 30 7.37 -9.68 9.11
C MET A 30 8.18 -8.99 10.22
N SER A 31 9.25 -8.32 9.83
CA SER A 31 10.14 -7.58 10.74
C SER A 31 9.73 -6.10 10.92
N MET A 32 8.96 -5.56 9.99
CA MET A 32 8.53 -4.17 9.96
C MET A 32 7.06 -4.01 10.41
N PRO A 33 6.68 -2.84 10.97
CA PRO A 33 5.30 -2.58 11.37
C PRO A 33 4.32 -2.77 10.20
N VAL A 34 3.25 -3.54 10.45
CA VAL A 34 2.19 -3.82 9.47
C VAL A 34 0.94 -3.04 9.86
N LEU A 35 0.35 -2.33 8.91
CA LEU A 35 -0.90 -1.59 9.14
C LEU A 35 -2.10 -2.53 9.06
N ARG A 36 -3.01 -2.45 10.05
CA ARG A 36 -4.30 -3.14 10.06
C ARG A 36 -5.14 -2.75 8.85
N ASN A 37 -5.96 -3.70 8.38
CA ASN A 37 -6.87 -3.52 7.25
C ASN A 37 -6.17 -3.11 5.94
N SER A 38 -4.86 -3.34 5.83
CA SER A 38 -4.15 -3.23 4.56
C SER A 38 -4.60 -4.35 3.63
N ILE A 39 -4.90 -4.00 2.38
CA ILE A 39 -5.31 -4.97 1.36
C ILE A 39 -4.15 -5.93 1.04
N VAL A 40 -2.93 -5.42 1.12
CA VAL A 40 -1.67 -6.14 0.93
C VAL A 40 -0.56 -5.43 1.71
N THR A 41 0.42 -6.20 2.17
CA THR A 41 1.68 -5.70 2.72
C THR A 41 2.83 -6.44 2.07
N PHE A 42 3.84 -5.69 1.65
CA PHE A 42 5.07 -6.22 1.08
C PHE A 42 6.22 -5.97 2.06
N GLU A 43 6.89 -7.04 2.45
CA GLU A 43 8.17 -6.94 3.14
C GLU A 43 9.27 -6.90 2.09
N CYS A 44 10.07 -5.84 2.15
CA CYS A 44 11.00 -5.50 1.09
C CYS A 44 12.39 -5.20 1.64
N LYS A 45 13.41 -5.63 0.90
CA LYS A 45 14.80 -5.23 1.12
C LYS A 45 15.23 -4.28 0.01
N ALA A 46 15.61 -3.05 0.37
CA ALA A 46 16.13 -2.07 -0.57
C ALA A 46 17.39 -2.62 -1.25
N THR A 47 17.39 -2.64 -2.57
CA THR A 47 18.52 -3.07 -3.41
C THR A 47 19.25 -1.88 -3.99
N GLU A 48 18.55 -0.78 -4.22
CA GLU A 48 19.11 0.41 -4.82
C GLU A 48 18.33 1.68 -4.41
N VAL A 49 19.07 2.77 -4.17
CA VAL A 49 18.53 4.09 -3.83
C VAL A 49 19.21 5.13 -4.69
N ARG A 50 18.45 5.85 -5.52
CA ARG A 50 19.00 6.86 -6.45
C ARG A 50 18.34 8.23 -6.24
N PRO A 51 19.10 9.33 -6.21
CA PRO A 51 18.52 10.66 -6.28
C PRO A 51 18.01 10.95 -7.70
N VAL A 52 16.79 11.45 -7.80
CA VAL A 52 16.15 11.91 -9.05
C VAL A 52 15.44 13.24 -8.76
N GLY A 53 16.06 14.34 -9.18
CA GLY A 53 15.60 15.69 -8.84
C GLY A 53 15.61 15.91 -7.33
N SER A 54 14.46 16.24 -6.75
CA SER A 54 14.28 16.45 -5.30
C SER A 54 13.93 15.19 -4.51
N HIS A 55 13.85 14.02 -5.15
CA HIS A 55 13.36 12.78 -4.53
C HIS A 55 14.42 11.66 -4.56
N LEU A 56 14.27 10.69 -3.67
CA LEU A 56 14.95 9.40 -3.75
C LEU A 56 14.03 8.36 -4.37
N VAL A 57 14.48 7.70 -5.43
CA VAL A 57 13.83 6.51 -5.97
C VAL A 57 14.44 5.30 -5.29
N VAL A 58 13.62 4.51 -4.61
CA VAL A 58 14.02 3.29 -3.89
C VAL A 58 13.50 2.08 -4.65
N MET A 59 14.41 1.20 -5.07
CA MET A 59 14.11 -0.10 -5.65
C MET A 59 14.40 -1.18 -4.62
N ALA A 60 13.55 -2.20 -4.56
CA ALA A 60 13.63 -3.23 -3.55
C ALA A 60 13.19 -4.59 -4.08
N THR A 61 13.75 -5.65 -3.51
CA THR A 61 13.27 -7.03 -3.69
C THR A 61 12.21 -7.33 -2.65
N VAL A 62 11.15 -8.02 -3.06
CA VAL A 62 10.07 -8.48 -2.15
C VAL A 62 10.48 -9.81 -1.54
N ASP A 63 10.66 -9.82 -0.21
CA ASP A 63 11.04 -11.00 0.57
C ASP A 63 9.83 -11.69 1.21
N GLY A 64 8.70 -10.97 1.33
CA GLY A 64 7.46 -11.47 1.90
C GLY A 64 6.23 -10.71 1.43
N ILE A 65 5.09 -11.40 1.37
CA ILE A 65 3.78 -10.84 1.02
C ILE A 65 2.76 -11.29 2.06
N LEU A 66 1.99 -10.35 2.60
CA LEU A 66 0.81 -10.60 3.42
C LEU A 66 -0.42 -10.01 2.73
N ALA A 67 -1.37 -10.86 2.34
CA ALA A 67 -2.60 -10.47 1.66
C ALA A 67 -3.80 -11.15 2.35
N PRO A 68 -4.24 -10.65 3.51
CA PRO A 68 -5.18 -11.38 4.37
C PRO A 68 -6.63 -11.30 3.90
N SER A 69 -6.97 -10.29 3.09
CA SER A 69 -8.34 -10.04 2.64
C SER A 69 -8.38 -9.33 1.29
N SER A 70 -9.31 -9.71 0.44
CA SER A 70 -9.67 -8.93 -0.73
C SER A 70 -10.54 -7.74 -0.29
N LEU A 71 -10.03 -6.52 -0.48
CA LEU A 71 -10.73 -5.28 -0.17
C LEU A 71 -10.57 -4.31 -1.35
N PRO A 72 -11.57 -3.44 -1.63
CA PRO A 72 -11.39 -2.38 -2.61
C PRO A 72 -10.20 -1.47 -2.25
N PRO A 73 -9.36 -1.08 -3.21
CA PRO A 73 -8.23 -0.20 -2.95
C PRO A 73 -8.68 1.23 -2.63
N LEU A 74 -7.90 1.93 -1.83
CA LEU A 74 -8.03 3.38 -1.68
C LEU A 74 -7.44 4.06 -2.90
N LEU A 75 -8.23 4.88 -3.60
CA LEU A 75 -7.77 5.62 -4.78
C LEU A 75 -7.50 7.09 -4.41
N TYR A 76 -6.46 7.66 -5.00
CA TYR A 76 -6.11 9.08 -4.87
C TYR A 76 -5.71 9.65 -6.23
N GLY A 77 -6.34 10.76 -6.61
CA GLY A 77 -6.12 11.43 -7.89
C GLY A 77 -6.69 12.85 -7.85
N GLU A 78 -6.14 13.76 -8.66
CA GLU A 78 -6.56 15.17 -8.71
C GLU A 78 -6.61 15.88 -7.34
N GLY A 79 -5.70 15.51 -6.43
CA GLY A 79 -5.67 16.10 -5.08
C GLY A 79 -6.77 15.62 -4.13
N ARG A 80 -7.52 14.55 -4.47
CA ARG A 80 -8.63 14.04 -3.68
C ARG A 80 -8.67 12.51 -3.64
N TYR A 81 -9.30 11.96 -2.59
CA TYR A 81 -9.63 10.55 -2.55
C TYR A 81 -10.78 10.25 -3.51
N MET A 82 -10.69 9.13 -4.21
CA MET A 82 -11.64 8.70 -5.23
C MET A 82 -12.25 7.35 -4.86
N CYS A 83 -13.38 7.03 -5.48
CA CYS A 83 -14.01 5.71 -5.42
C CYS A 83 -13.77 4.99 -6.74
N GLY A 84 -13.51 3.68 -6.68
CA GLY A 84 -13.45 2.87 -7.90
C GLY A 84 -14.81 2.84 -8.58
N VAL A 85 -14.81 2.85 -9.91
CA VAL A 85 -15.99 2.56 -10.72
C VAL A 85 -15.91 1.11 -11.17
N ALA A 86 -17.02 0.38 -11.10
CA ALA A 86 -17.10 -0.91 -11.77
C ALA A 86 -16.97 -0.65 -13.27
N VAL A 87 -15.94 -1.21 -13.89
CA VAL A 87 -15.87 -1.27 -15.35
C VAL A 87 -16.63 -2.53 -15.71
N ASP A 88 -17.85 -2.38 -16.21
CA ASP A 88 -18.58 -3.52 -16.78
C ASP A 88 -17.68 -4.14 -17.86
N GLU A 89 -17.60 -5.48 -17.90
CA GLU A 89 -16.85 -6.25 -18.90
C GLU A 89 -17.44 -6.05 -20.32
N ILE A 90 -17.27 -4.86 -20.90
CA ILE A 90 -17.76 -4.52 -22.24
C ILE A 90 -16.59 -3.95 -23.05
N ALA A 91 -15.62 -4.82 -23.40
CA ALA A 91 -14.73 -4.63 -24.56
C ALA A 91 -13.82 -5.84 -24.89
N ALA A 92 -14.13 -7.07 -24.44
CA ALA A 92 -13.35 -8.27 -24.82
C ALA A 92 -13.98 -9.08 -25.98
N VAL A 93 -14.96 -8.52 -26.70
CA VAL A 93 -15.54 -9.14 -27.90
C VAL A 93 -15.80 -8.07 -28.94
N SER A 94 -14.80 -7.75 -29.77
CA SER A 94 -14.92 -7.26 -31.17
C SER A 94 -13.55 -6.80 -31.66
N GLY A 95 -12.73 -7.74 -32.16
CA GLY A 95 -11.44 -7.40 -32.76
C GLY A 95 -10.67 -8.58 -33.36
N ALA A 96 -11.34 -9.69 -33.66
CA ALA A 96 -10.75 -10.80 -34.40
C ALA A 96 -11.72 -11.24 -35.50
N GLN A 97 -11.72 -10.49 -36.61
CA GLN A 97 -11.97 -10.98 -37.96
C GLN A 97 -11.06 -10.21 -38.92
#